data_AF-A0A6B1GQ46-F1
#
_entry.id   AF-A0A6B1GQ46-F1
#
_cell.length_a   1.000
_cell.length_b   1.000
_cell.length_c   1.000
_cell.angle_alpha   90.00
_cell.angle_beta   90.00
_cell.angle_gamma   90.00
#
_symmetry.space_group_name_H-M   'P 1'
#
loop_
_entity.id
_entity.type
_entity.pdbx_description
1 polymer ?
#
loop_
_entity_poly.entity_id
_entity_poly.type
_entity_poly.pdbx_seq_one_letter_code
_entity_poly.pdbx_strand_id
1 'polypeptide(L)'
;YSNKYTGFPTLPVWMVTEVMSLGSLSVGYRGLKHKDKKFISAEFALNSHCLASWFHTLTYIRNICSHHGRLWNRELAIKPSRLQRKNWKPPITPRNDRIFYVLLILRYLISRVHVGNEWKNEVEKFLEPIANVDRWRIAMGIPENWKNHPVWK
;
A
#
# COMPACT_ATOMS: atom_id res chain seq x y z
N TYR A 1 -1.64 13.48 32.48
CA TYR A 1 -1.53 12.14 31.86
C TYR A 1 -1.75 11.01 32.86
N SER A 2 -1.07 11.01 34.02
CA SER A 2 -1.28 10.05 35.14
C SER A 2 -2.76 9.80 35.51
N ASN A 3 -3.58 10.86 35.57
CA ASN A 3 -4.95 10.74 36.07
C ASN A 3 -6.01 10.27 35.05
N LYS A 4 -5.62 10.02 33.78
CA LYS A 4 -6.56 9.65 32.70
C LYS A 4 -6.48 8.18 32.29
N TYR A 5 -5.39 7.49 32.63
CA TYR A 5 -5.15 6.10 32.25
C TYR A 5 -4.67 5.32 33.47
N THR A 6 -5.54 4.48 34.03
CA THR A 6 -5.18 3.53 35.08
C THR A 6 -4.21 2.48 34.53
N GLY A 7 -3.05 2.29 35.17
CA GLY A 7 -2.08 1.24 34.80
C GLY A 7 -0.84 1.71 34.05
N PHE A 8 -0.44 2.99 34.15
CA PHE A 8 0.86 3.45 33.62
C PHE A 8 2.01 2.55 34.14
N PRO A 9 2.89 2.03 33.27
CA PRO A 9 3.15 2.48 31.90
C PRO A 9 2.44 1.68 30.79
N THR A 10 1.37 0.92 31.06
CA THR A 10 0.63 0.21 30.00
C THR A 10 -0.02 1.21 29.03
N LEU A 11 0.70 1.51 27.95
CA LEU A 11 0.24 2.38 26.88
C LEU A 11 -0.73 1.59 25.99
N PRO A 12 -1.94 2.10 25.74
CA PRO A 12 -2.83 1.56 24.73
C PRO A 12 -2.12 1.45 23.38
N VAL A 13 -2.37 0.33 22.68
CA VAL A 13 -1.75 0.03 21.38
C VAL A 13 -2.00 1.16 20.38
N TRP A 14 -3.19 1.78 20.39
CA TRP A 14 -3.51 2.89 19.49
C TRP A 14 -2.57 4.09 19.67
N MET A 15 -2.17 4.43 20.91
CA MET A 15 -1.23 5.54 21.13
C MET A 15 0.15 5.23 20.57
N VAL A 16 0.60 3.98 20.75
CA VAL A 16 1.89 3.55 20.23
C VAL A 16 1.87 3.57 18.70
N THR A 17 0.76 3.15 18.06
CA THR A 17 0.67 3.16 16.59
C THR A 17 0.68 4.56 15.99
N GLU A 18 0.20 5.59 16.68
CA GLU A 18 0.26 6.99 16.21
C GLU A 18 1.69 7.53 16.12
N VAL A 19 2.59 7.07 17.01
CA VAL A 19 3.99 7.53 17.05
C VAL A 19 4.96 6.61 16.28
N MET A 20 4.50 5.42 15.90
CA MET A 20 5.32 4.46 15.16
C MET A 20 5.55 4.91 13.72
N SER A 21 6.79 4.76 13.26
CA SER A 21 7.07 4.83 11.83
C SER A 21 6.36 3.69 11.07
N LEU A 22 6.08 3.87 9.78
CA LEU A 22 5.53 2.80 8.93
C LEU A 22 6.40 1.52 8.96
N GLY A 23 7.72 1.68 9.06
CA GLY A 23 8.63 0.53 9.17
C GLY A 23 8.48 -0.22 10.49
N SER A 24 8.38 0.51 11.60
CA SER A 24 8.07 -0.07 12.90
C SER A 24 6.72 -0.79 12.89
N LEU A 25 5.71 -0.20 12.25
CA LEU A 25 4.38 -0.81 12.11
C LEU A 25 4.44 -2.11 11.28
N SER A 26 5.21 -2.13 10.20
CA SER A 26 5.41 -3.33 9.38
C SER A 26 6.06 -4.47 10.17
N VAL A 27 7.05 -4.17 11.01
CA VAL A 27 7.70 -5.14 11.90
C VAL A 27 6.73 -5.58 13.01
N GLY A 28 6.02 -4.63 13.63
CA GLY A 28 5.02 -4.90 14.67
C GLY A 28 3.93 -5.84 14.18
N TYR A 29 3.32 -5.55 13.03
CA TYR A 29 2.31 -6.43 12.41
C TYR A 29 2.85 -7.84 12.15
N ARG A 30 4.12 -7.97 11.73
CA ARG A 30 4.77 -9.28 11.54
C ARG A 30 5.00 -10.01 12.86
N GLY A 31 5.20 -9.31 13.97
CA GLY A 31 5.34 -9.87 15.31
C GLY A 31 4.03 -10.29 15.98
N LEU A 32 2.88 -9.85 15.48
CA LEU A 32 1.58 -10.20 16.05
C LEU A 32 1.28 -11.71 16.02
N LYS A 33 0.44 -12.17 16.94
CA LYS A 33 -0.07 -13.56 16.93
C LYS A 33 -0.93 -13.78 15.69
N HIS A 34 -1.03 -15.04 15.25
CA HIS A 34 -1.79 -15.38 14.05
C HIS A 34 -3.26 -14.90 14.12
N LYS A 35 -3.90 -15.03 15.29
CA LYS A 35 -5.27 -14.56 15.53
C LYS A 35 -5.43 -13.07 15.24
N ASP A 36 -4.51 -12.24 15.76
CA ASP A 36 -4.56 -10.79 15.63
C ASP A 36 -4.27 -10.35 14.19
N LYS A 37 -3.29 -10.99 13.52
CA LYS A 37 -3.03 -10.75 12.09
C LYS A 37 -4.25 -11.04 11.24
N LYS A 38 -4.93 -12.17 11.50
CA LYS A 38 -6.14 -12.58 10.77
C LYS A 38 -7.28 -11.59 10.99
N PHE A 39 -7.45 -11.11 12.23
CA PHE A 39 -8.45 -10.10 12.56
C PHE A 39 -8.19 -8.81 11.78
N ILE A 40 -6.99 -8.25 11.86
CA ILE A 40 -6.63 -7.01 11.17
C ILE A 40 -6.71 -7.18 9.65
N SER A 41 -6.23 -8.30 9.09
CA SER A 41 -6.28 -8.50 7.63
C SER A 41 -7.71 -8.66 7.10
N ALA A 42 -8.63 -9.15 7.93
CA ALA A 42 -10.04 -9.29 7.57
C ALA A 42 -10.73 -7.94 7.34
N GLU A 43 -10.37 -6.88 8.07
CA GLU A 43 -10.86 -5.51 7.85
C GLU A 43 -10.57 -5.01 6.43
N PHE A 44 -9.46 -5.47 5.85
CA PHE A 44 -9.08 -5.16 4.46
C PHE A 44 -9.54 -6.24 3.48
N ALA A 45 -10.25 -7.27 3.92
CA ALA A 45 -10.57 -8.47 3.14
C ALA A 45 -9.31 -9.09 2.48
N LEU A 46 -8.21 -9.18 3.22
CA LEU A 46 -6.94 -9.76 2.78
C LEU A 46 -6.58 -10.97 3.66
N ASN A 47 -5.71 -11.83 3.13
CA ASN A 47 -5.02 -12.80 3.98
C ASN A 47 -3.87 -12.10 4.73
N SER A 48 -3.51 -12.64 5.89
CA SER A 48 -2.52 -12.05 6.80
C SER A 48 -1.14 -11.90 6.14
N HIS A 49 -0.74 -12.87 5.30
CA HIS A 49 0.51 -12.87 4.55
C HIS A 49 0.57 -11.75 3.50
N CYS A 50 -0.51 -11.54 2.75
CA CYS A 50 -0.61 -10.51 1.71
C CYS A 50 -0.50 -9.12 2.34
N LEU A 51 -1.20 -8.89 3.45
CA LEU A 51 -1.11 -7.61 4.16
C LEU A 51 0.30 -7.38 4.74
N ALA A 52 0.94 -8.40 5.30
CA ALA A 52 2.34 -8.30 5.77
C ALA A 52 3.30 -7.94 4.62
N SER A 53 3.14 -8.61 3.48
CA SER A 53 3.92 -8.35 2.27
C SER A 53 3.71 -6.94 1.75
N TRP A 54 2.47 -6.44 1.73
CA TRP A 54 2.15 -5.09 1.29
C TRP A 54 2.75 -4.03 2.23
N PHE A 55 2.64 -4.18 3.56
CA PHE A 55 3.29 -3.25 4.49
C PHE A 55 4.82 -3.23 4.32
N HIS A 56 5.43 -4.37 4.06
CA HIS A 56 6.85 -4.44 3.81
C HIS A 56 7.24 -3.71 2.51
N THR A 57 6.51 -3.93 1.42
CA THR A 57 6.69 -3.20 0.16
C THR A 57 6.47 -1.69 0.34
N LEU A 58 5.43 -1.26 1.06
CA LEU A 58 5.15 0.16 1.30
C LEU A 58 6.27 0.82 2.13
N THR A 59 6.80 0.12 3.13
CA THR A 59 7.97 0.59 3.89
C THR A 59 9.18 0.78 2.97
N TYR A 60 9.44 -0.20 2.09
CA TYR A 60 10.51 -0.12 1.09
C TYR A 60 10.35 1.09 0.17
N ILE A 61 9.15 1.30 -0.38
CA ILE A 61 8.85 2.45 -1.25
C ILE A 61 9.03 3.77 -0.51
N ARG A 62 8.51 3.87 0.72
CA ARG A 62 8.67 5.07 1.56
C ARG A 62 10.14 5.39 1.79
N ASN A 63 10.97 4.38 2.03
CA ASN A 63 12.41 4.59 2.23
C ASN A 63 13.11 5.07 0.96
N ILE A 64 12.72 4.55 -0.21
CA ILE A 64 13.21 5.12 -1.48
C ILE A 64 12.85 6.60 -1.57
N CYS A 65 11.60 6.97 -1.28
CA CYS A 65 11.17 8.37 -1.31
C CYS A 65 11.98 9.25 -0.34
N SER A 66 12.23 8.78 0.89
CA SER A 66 12.99 9.55 1.88
C SER A 66 14.47 9.71 1.53
N HIS A 67 15.00 8.85 0.67
CA HIS A 67 16.35 8.98 0.11
C HIS A 67 16.34 9.61 -1.29
N HIS A 68 15.24 10.25 -1.69
CA HIS A 68 15.07 10.89 -3.00
C HIS A 68 15.38 9.95 -4.18
N GLY A 69 15.16 8.65 -3.98
CA GLY A 69 15.45 7.63 -4.99
C GLY A 69 14.40 7.60 -6.09
N ARG A 70 14.82 7.19 -7.28
CA ARG A 70 13.95 7.06 -8.46
C ARG A 70 12.96 5.89 -8.31
N LEU A 71 11.68 6.17 -8.58
CA LEU A 71 10.60 5.17 -8.66
C LEU A 71 10.06 4.98 -10.08
N TRP A 72 10.04 6.05 -10.88
CA TRP A 72 9.61 5.98 -12.27
C TRP A 72 10.66 5.21 -13.09
N ASN A 73 10.24 4.18 -13.83
CA ASN A 73 11.14 3.20 -14.47
C ASN A 73 12.05 2.39 -13.53
N ARG A 74 11.55 1.97 -12.36
CA ARG A 74 12.24 1.03 -11.48
C ARG A 74 11.46 -0.28 -11.35
N GLU A 75 12.17 -1.40 -11.48
CA GLU A 75 11.65 -2.67 -11.00
C GLU A 75 11.87 -2.78 -9.50
N LEU A 76 10.81 -3.14 -8.76
CA LEU A 76 10.86 -3.25 -7.31
C LEU A 76 11.64 -4.49 -6.90
N ALA A 77 12.70 -4.30 -6.11
CA ALA A 77 13.45 -5.40 -5.51
C ALA A 77 12.58 -6.19 -4.52
N ILE A 78 11.79 -5.47 -3.71
CA ILE A 78 10.81 -6.06 -2.79
C ILE A 78 9.43 -6.03 -3.47
N LYS A 79 9.08 -7.14 -4.12
CA LYS A 79 7.82 -7.29 -4.85
C LYS A 79 6.67 -7.58 -3.87
N PRO A 80 5.54 -6.85 -3.97
CA PRO A 80 4.36 -7.18 -3.19
C PRO A 80 3.73 -8.49 -3.65
N SER A 81 3.17 -9.23 -2.70
CA SER A 81 2.39 -10.44 -2.98
C SER A 81 1.19 -10.13 -3.85
N ARG A 82 0.90 -11.03 -4.80
CA ARG A 82 -0.29 -10.95 -5.64
C ARG A 82 -1.51 -11.41 -4.87
N LEU A 83 -2.57 -10.61 -4.91
CA LEU A 83 -3.85 -11.02 -4.35
C LEU A 83 -4.48 -12.08 -5.26
N GLN A 84 -5.04 -13.14 -4.68
CA GLN A 84 -5.67 -14.24 -5.41
C GLN A 84 -7.07 -13.87 -5.94
N ARG A 85 -7.19 -12.70 -6.57
CA ARG A 85 -8.41 -12.18 -7.19
C ARG A 85 -8.13 -11.85 -8.66
N LYS A 86 -9.12 -12.05 -9.54
CA LYS A 86 -8.99 -11.83 -10.99
C LYS A 86 -8.41 -10.45 -11.33
N ASN A 87 -8.88 -9.42 -10.62
CA ASN A 87 -8.51 -8.02 -10.82
C ASN A 87 -7.05 -7.66 -10.46
N TRP A 88 -6.30 -8.57 -9.85
CA TRP A 88 -4.89 -8.37 -9.44
C TRP A 88 -3.92 -9.30 -10.20
N LYS A 89 -4.43 -10.03 -11.19
CA LYS A 89 -3.70 -11.02 -11.98
C LYS A 89 -3.67 -10.61 -13.47
N PRO A 90 -2.73 -11.16 -14.26
CA PRO A 90 -2.78 -11.01 -15.70
C PRO A 90 -4.09 -11.64 -16.25
N PRO A 91 -4.67 -11.09 -17.33
CA PRO A 91 -4.14 -9.99 -18.14
C PRO A 91 -4.44 -8.59 -17.57
N ILE A 92 -5.35 -8.47 -16.58
CA ILE A 92 -5.81 -7.17 -16.04
C ILE A 92 -4.67 -6.41 -15.36
N THR A 93 -3.92 -7.09 -14.49
CA THR A 93 -2.74 -6.56 -13.81
C THR A 93 -1.54 -7.46 -14.13
N PRO A 94 -0.85 -7.23 -15.27
CA PRO A 94 0.22 -8.12 -15.72
C PRO A 94 1.44 -8.05 -14.80
N ARG A 95 1.79 -6.85 -14.35
CA ARG A 95 3.00 -6.55 -13.58
C ARG A 95 2.67 -6.22 -12.12
N ASN A 96 3.40 -6.83 -11.19
CA ASN A 96 3.36 -6.51 -9.75
C ASN A 96 4.67 -5.94 -9.23
N ASP A 97 5.60 -5.61 -10.12
CA ASP A 97 6.97 -5.22 -9.84
C ASP A 97 7.26 -3.75 -10.24
N ARG A 98 6.20 -2.99 -10.57
CA ARG A 98 6.29 -1.58 -10.96
C ARG A 98 5.42 -0.72 -10.06
N ILE A 99 5.73 0.57 -10.04
CA ILE A 99 5.09 1.55 -9.14
C ILE A 99 3.57 1.60 -9.30
N PHE A 100 3.03 1.35 -10.50
CA PHE A 100 1.57 1.31 -10.68
C PHE A 100 0.89 0.26 -9.78
N TYR A 101 1.49 -0.92 -9.58
CA TYR A 101 0.94 -1.92 -8.67
C TYR A 101 0.91 -1.45 -7.22
N VAL A 102 1.89 -0.65 -6.80
CA VAL A 102 1.91 -0.02 -5.47
C VAL A 102 0.79 1.01 -5.35
N LEU A 103 0.54 1.79 -6.41
CA LEU A 103 -0.60 2.73 -6.45
C LEU A 103 -1.94 1.98 -6.36
N LEU A 104 -2.07 0.80 -6.97
CA LEU A 104 -3.24 -0.07 -6.78
C LEU A 104 -3.39 -0.54 -5.33
N ILE A 105 -2.28 -0.91 -4.67
CA ILE A 105 -2.30 -1.27 -3.24
C ILE A 105 -2.77 -0.09 -2.39
N LEU A 106 -2.20 1.10 -2.61
CA LEU A 106 -2.59 2.31 -1.88
C LEU A 106 -4.06 2.65 -2.13
N ARG A 107 -4.51 2.62 -3.38
CA ARG A 107 -5.93 2.82 -3.75
C ARG A 107 -6.83 1.84 -3.02
N TYR A 108 -6.46 0.57 -2.96
CA TYR A 108 -7.24 -0.46 -2.29
C TYR A 108 -7.33 -0.20 -0.78
N LEU A 109 -6.19 0.05 -0.12
CA LEU A 109 -6.14 0.27 1.33
C LEU A 109 -6.85 1.56 1.73
N ILE A 110 -6.57 2.68 1.05
CA ILE A 110 -7.14 3.99 1.36
C ILE A 110 -8.63 4.02 1.06
N SER A 111 -9.14 3.29 0.06
CA SER A 111 -10.59 3.23 -0.21
C SER A 111 -11.43 2.51 0.83
N ARG A 112 -10.78 1.75 1.72
CA ARG A 112 -11.43 1.19 2.91
C ARG A 112 -11.48 2.19 4.06
N VAL A 113 -10.77 3.30 3.91
CA VAL A 113 -10.77 4.47 4.79
C VAL A 113 -11.55 5.59 4.10
N HIS A 114 -12.16 6.52 4.83
CA HIS A 114 -13.11 7.49 4.28
C HIS A 114 -12.55 8.49 3.22
N VAL A 115 -11.25 8.42 2.85
CA VAL A 115 -10.53 9.42 2.02
C VAL A 115 -10.12 8.88 0.63
N GLY A 116 -10.70 7.75 0.19
CA GLY A 116 -10.29 7.05 -1.04
C GLY A 116 -10.37 7.87 -2.34
N ASN A 117 -11.44 8.66 -2.51
CA ASN A 117 -11.73 9.35 -3.77
C ASN A 117 -10.89 10.62 -3.95
N GLU A 118 -10.69 11.39 -2.88
CA GLU A 118 -9.85 12.59 -2.91
C GLU A 118 -8.40 12.24 -3.25
N TRP A 119 -7.86 11.22 -2.56
CA TRP A 119 -6.52 10.72 -2.85
C TRP A 119 -6.38 10.24 -4.29
N LYS A 120 -7.37 9.51 -4.81
CA LYS A 120 -7.39 9.05 -6.20
C LYS A 120 -7.30 10.24 -7.17
N ASN A 121 -8.16 11.24 -7.00
CA ASN A 121 -8.20 12.40 -7.88
C ASN A 121 -6.87 13.16 -7.91
N GLU A 122 -6.21 13.33 -6.76
CA GLU A 122 -4.88 13.95 -6.70
C GLU A 122 -3.82 13.12 -7.44
N VAL A 123 -3.81 11.80 -7.27
CA VAL A 123 -2.87 10.94 -7.99
C VAL A 123 -3.15 10.94 -9.49
N GLU A 124 -4.42 11.01 -9.92
CA GLU A 124 -4.76 11.09 -11.34
C GLU A 124 -4.19 12.35 -12.00
N LYS A 125 -4.28 13.52 -11.33
CA LYS A 125 -3.68 14.77 -11.83
C LYS A 125 -2.18 14.64 -12.10
N PHE A 126 -1.44 13.92 -11.25
CA PHE A 126 0.00 13.69 -11.45
C PHE A 126 0.30 12.62 -12.51
N LEU A 127 -0.53 11.57 -12.61
CA LEU A 127 -0.31 10.48 -13.55
C LEU A 127 -0.70 10.83 -14.98
N GLU A 128 -1.72 11.66 -15.18
CA GLU A 128 -2.27 11.99 -16.49
C GLU A 128 -1.23 12.50 -17.51
N PRO A 129 -0.40 13.52 -17.21
CA PRO A 129 0.63 13.95 -18.15
C PRO A 129 1.67 12.87 -18.44
N ILE A 130 1.92 11.96 -17.48
CA ILE A 130 2.89 10.87 -17.62
C ILE A 130 2.31 9.72 -18.46
N ALA A 131 1.03 9.42 -18.25
CA ALA A 131 0.31 8.35 -18.93
C ALA A 131 0.08 8.67 -20.43
N ASN A 132 0.02 9.95 -20.79
CA ASN A 132 -0.09 10.39 -22.19
C ASN A 132 1.16 10.10 -23.03
N VAL A 133 2.30 9.79 -22.38
CA VAL A 133 3.55 9.42 -23.07
C VAL A 133 3.79 7.93 -22.89
N ASP A 134 3.62 7.15 -23.96
CA ASP A 134 3.68 5.68 -23.93
C ASP A 134 4.96 5.13 -23.28
N ARG A 135 6.10 5.71 -23.62
CA ARG A 135 7.39 5.32 -23.04
C ARG A 135 7.37 5.38 -21.51
N TRP A 136 6.84 6.45 -20.93
CA TRP A 136 6.82 6.65 -19.49
C TRP A 136 5.73 5.83 -18.81
N ARG A 137 4.55 5.76 -19.44
CA ARG A 137 3.43 4.90 -19.04
C ARG A 137 3.87 3.43 -18.89
N ILE A 138 4.50 2.86 -19.91
CA ILE A 138 4.98 1.47 -19.92
C ILE A 138 6.06 1.27 -18.86
N ALA A 139 6.99 2.22 -18.72
CA ALA A 139 8.08 2.15 -17.73
C ALA A 139 7.58 2.14 -16.27
N MET A 140 6.46 2.79 -15.99
CA MET A 140 5.76 2.77 -14.69
C MET A 140 4.83 1.56 -14.52
N GLY A 141 4.62 0.76 -15.56
CA GLY A 141 3.73 -0.40 -15.55
C GLY A 141 2.25 -0.04 -15.60
N ILE A 142 1.91 1.14 -16.13
CA ILE A 142 0.54 1.65 -16.25
C ILE A 142 -0.10 1.05 -17.53
N PRO A 143 -1.23 0.32 -17.43
CA PRO A 143 -1.94 -0.17 -18.62
C PRO A 143 -2.60 0.99 -19.38
N GLU A 144 -2.93 0.81 -20.67
CA GLU A 144 -3.53 1.87 -21.51
C GLU A 144 -4.82 2.43 -20.90
N ASN A 145 -5.76 1.55 -20.54
CA ASN A 145 -7.04 1.92 -19.92
C ASN A 145 -6.98 1.91 -18.39
N TRP A 146 -5.90 2.42 -17.79
CA TRP A 146 -5.68 2.35 -16.33
C TRP A 146 -6.76 3.04 -15.50
N LYS A 147 -7.38 4.12 -15.99
CA LYS A 147 -8.50 4.78 -15.29
C LYS A 147 -9.71 3.86 -15.12
N ASN A 148 -9.90 2.93 -16.06
CA ASN A 148 -10.95 1.91 -16.02
C ASN A 148 -10.51 0.62 -15.32
N HIS A 149 -9.29 0.57 -14.78
CA HIS A 149 -8.81 -0.60 -14.06
C HIS A 149 -9.72 -0.87 -12.85
N PRO A 150 -10.19 -2.12 -12.63
CA PRO A 150 -11.23 -2.41 -11.66
C PRO A 150 -10.83 -2.19 -10.20
N VAL A 151 -9.53 -2.14 -9.91
CA VAL A 151 -9.00 -1.76 -8.58
C VAL A 151 -8.80 -0.24 -8.45
N TRP A 152 -8.67 0.45 -9.59
CA TRP A 152 -8.41 1.89 -9.62
C TRP A 152 -9.70 2.71 -9.52
N LYS A 153 -10.76 2.23 -10.18
CA LYS A 153 -12.07 2.89 -10.23
C LYS A 153 -12.60 3.20 -8.84
#